data_AF-A0A358Y326-F1
#
_entry.id   AF-A0A358Y326-F1
#
_cell.length_a   1.000
_cell.length_b   1.000
_cell.length_c   1.000
_cell.angle_alpha   90.00
_cell.angle_beta   90.00
_cell.angle_gamma   90.00
#
_symmetry.space_group_name_H-M   'P 1'
#
loop_
_entity.id
_entity.type
_entity.pdbx_description
1 polymer ?
#
loop_
_entity_poly.entity_id
_entity_poly.type
_entity_poly.pdbx_seq_one_letter_code
_entity_poly.pdbx_strand_id
1 'polypeptide(L)'
;MAKRLTREQKEKQMVVDMINKMFEIAGHEVTFEDVKDRKDAWYSDWTMTEAQYDEWKAWGKKYLQTKLRMYAKMAERQMEMIGLMWGLKFSDLKFTQNEQIKTN
;
A
#
# COMPACT_ATOMS: atom_id res chain seq x y z
N MET A 1 -25.29 24.77 -0.49
CA MET A 1 -24.21 24.50 0.48
C MET A 1 -23.37 23.37 -0.06
N ALA A 2 -22.08 23.58 -0.33
CA ALA A 2 -21.20 22.47 -0.72
C ALA A 2 -21.15 21.46 0.43
N LYS A 3 -21.68 20.25 0.23
CA LYS A 3 -21.63 19.15 1.21
C LYS A 3 -20.16 18.95 1.57
N ARG A 4 -19.75 19.38 2.77
CA ARG A 4 -18.43 19.02 3.32
C ARG A 4 -18.41 17.49 3.38
N LEU A 5 -17.55 16.86 2.59
CA LEU A 5 -17.29 15.44 2.72
C LEU A 5 -16.98 15.14 4.20
N THR A 6 -17.70 14.17 4.77
CA THR A 6 -17.44 13.71 6.13
C THR A 6 -16.05 13.07 6.21
N ARG A 7 -15.45 12.99 7.40
CA ARG A 7 -14.11 12.38 7.57
C ARG A 7 -14.05 10.97 6.98
N GLU A 8 -15.08 10.17 7.19
CA GLU A 8 -15.19 8.81 6.63
C GLU A 8 -15.16 8.79 5.10
N GLN A 9 -15.80 9.74 4.42
CA GLN A 9 -15.79 9.78 2.96
C GLN A 9 -14.38 10.10 2.43
N LYS A 10 -13.62 10.94 3.13
CA LYS A 10 -12.23 11.25 2.79
C LYS A 10 -11.31 10.06 3.04
N GLU A 11 -11.52 9.33 4.12
CA GLU A 11 -10.77 8.12 4.44
C GLU A 11 -11.06 7.01 3.42
N LYS A 12 -12.32 6.82 3.01
CA LYS A 12 -12.67 5.87 1.95
C LYS A 12 -12.02 6.24 0.62
N GLN A 13 -12.08 7.50 0.21
CA GLN A 13 -11.38 7.96 -1.01
C GLN A 13 -9.87 7.75 -0.91
N MET A 14 -9.27 8.06 0.23
CA MET A 14 -7.85 7.86 0.47
C MET A 14 -7.45 6.39 0.31
N VAL A 15 -8.23 5.45 0.88
CA VAL A 15 -7.98 4.02 0.72
C VAL A 15 -8.09 3.58 -0.75
N VAL A 16 -9.12 4.04 -1.45
CA VAL A 16 -9.33 3.76 -2.89
C VAL A 16 -8.15 4.27 -3.72
N ASP A 17 -7.76 5.53 -3.53
CA ASP A 17 -6.63 6.16 -4.23
C ASP A 17 -5.31 5.42 -3.94
N MET A 18 -5.09 5.04 -2.68
CA MET A 18 -3.86 4.32 -2.28
C MET A 18 -3.79 2.93 -2.88
N ILE A 19 -4.88 2.16 -2.87
CA ILE A 19 -4.91 0.82 -3.46
C ILE A 19 -4.78 0.89 -4.98
N ASN A 20 -5.49 1.82 -5.64
CA ASN A 20 -5.35 2.04 -7.08
C ASN A 20 -3.91 2.40 -7.45
N LYS A 21 -3.27 3.29 -6.69
CA LYS A 21 -1.88 3.66 -6.97
C LYS A 21 -0.91 2.52 -6.73
N MET A 22 -1.18 1.66 -5.75
CA MET A 22 -0.40 0.45 -5.50
C MET A 22 -0.45 -0.49 -6.70
N PHE A 23 -1.64 -0.76 -7.25
CA PHE A 23 -1.82 -1.60 -8.43
C PHE A 23 -1.21 -0.98 -9.70
N GLU A 24 -1.36 0.33 -9.89
CA GLU A 24 -0.75 1.05 -11.02
C GLU A 24 0.77 0.92 -11.00
N ILE A 25 1.40 1.12 -9.83
CA ILE A 25 2.85 0.99 -9.66
C ILE A 25 3.30 -0.46 -9.83
N ALA A 26 2.52 -1.43 -9.35
CA ALA A 26 2.77 -2.85 -9.54
C ALA A 26 2.56 -3.34 -10.99
N GLY A 27 1.95 -2.52 -11.86
CA GLY A 27 1.67 -2.86 -13.25
C GLY A 27 0.47 -3.80 -13.43
N HIS A 28 -0.46 -3.80 -12.48
CA HIS A 28 -1.69 -4.58 -12.54
C HIS A 28 -2.86 -3.68 -12.97
N GLU A 29 -3.64 -4.09 -13.98
CA GLU A 29 -4.88 -3.41 -14.43
C GLU A 29 -6.07 -3.67 -13.49
N VAL A 30 -5.83 -3.79 -12.18
CA VAL A 30 -6.85 -4.10 -11.18
C VAL A 30 -7.17 -2.83 -10.40
N THR A 31 -8.45 -2.52 -10.23
CA THR A 31 -8.89 -1.38 -9.44
C THR A 31 -9.41 -1.82 -8.08
N PHE A 32 -9.48 -0.89 -7.12
CA PHE A 32 -10.14 -1.13 -5.84
C PHE A 32 -11.55 -1.72 -6.01
N GLU A 33 -12.28 -1.35 -7.06
CA GLU A 33 -13.64 -1.85 -7.29
C GLU A 33 -13.69 -3.33 -7.67
N ASP A 34 -12.66 -3.84 -8.32
CA ASP A 34 -12.54 -5.26 -8.66
C ASP A 34 -12.17 -6.14 -7.46
N VAL A 35 -11.55 -5.56 -6.43
CA VAL A 35 -11.13 -6.26 -5.20
C VAL A 35 -12.02 -6.00 -4.00
N LYS A 36 -12.79 -4.91 -3.95
CA LYS A 36 -13.67 -4.59 -2.81
C LYS A 36 -14.72 -5.68 -2.57
N ASP A 37 -15.19 -6.31 -3.65
CA ASP A 37 -16.20 -7.36 -3.60
C ASP A 37 -15.58 -8.76 -3.46
N ARG A 38 -14.24 -8.89 -3.58
CA ARG A 38 -13.52 -10.14 -3.33
C ARG A 38 -13.24 -10.28 -1.84
N LYS A 39 -13.85 -11.29 -1.21
CA LYS A 39 -13.52 -11.72 0.15
C LYS A 39 -12.27 -12.60 0.22
N ASP A 40 -11.73 -12.98 -0.93
CA ASP A 40 -10.53 -13.81 -1.03
C ASP A 40 -9.27 -13.00 -0.71
N ALA A 41 -8.20 -13.68 -0.32
CA ALA A 41 -6.90 -13.12 0.02
C ALA A 41 -6.14 -12.60 -1.21
N TRP A 42 -6.79 -11.75 -1.99
CA TRP A 42 -6.37 -11.24 -3.30
C TRP A 42 -4.98 -10.60 -3.27
N TYR A 43 -4.61 -10.00 -2.13
CA TYR A 43 -3.28 -9.43 -1.88
C TYR A 43 -2.15 -10.47 -1.95
N SER A 44 -2.48 -11.77 -1.90
CA SER A 44 -1.53 -12.87 -2.06
C SER A 44 -1.26 -13.24 -3.51
N ASP A 45 -2.17 -12.88 -4.44
CA ASP A 45 -2.05 -13.21 -5.86
C ASP A 45 -1.18 -12.19 -6.61
N TRP A 46 -1.06 -10.98 -6.06
CA TRP A 46 -0.24 -9.93 -6.65
C TRP A 46 1.05 -9.70 -5.87
N THR A 47 2.09 -9.39 -6.62
CA THR A 47 3.43 -9.21 -6.08
C THR A 47 4.00 -7.87 -6.49
N MET A 48 4.74 -7.25 -5.60
CA MET A 48 5.32 -5.94 -5.80
C MET A 48 6.78 -5.93 -5.34
N THR A 49 7.60 -5.10 -5.96
CA THR A 49 9.01 -4.92 -5.61
C THR A 49 9.14 -3.96 -4.42
N GLU A 50 10.19 -4.10 -3.60
CA GLU A 50 10.45 -3.16 -2.49
C GLU A 50 10.63 -1.72 -2.98
N ALA A 51 11.30 -1.53 -4.11
CA ALA A 51 11.47 -0.21 -4.73
C ALA A 51 10.12 0.45 -5.08
N GLN A 52 9.21 -0.32 -5.69
CA GLN A 52 7.85 0.10 -5.99
C GLN A 52 7.09 0.46 -4.70
N TYR A 53 7.32 -0.29 -3.63
CA TYR A 53 6.68 -0.07 -2.33
C TYR A 53 7.18 1.18 -1.63
N ASP A 54 8.47 1.50 -1.81
CA ASP A 54 9.03 2.74 -1.30
C ASP A 54 8.51 3.96 -2.07
N GLU A 55 8.41 3.88 -3.39
CA GLU A 55 7.76 4.92 -4.21
C GLU A 55 6.30 5.15 -3.80
N TRP A 56 5.56 4.06 -3.58
CA TRP A 56 4.18 4.12 -3.11
C TRP A 56 4.06 4.76 -1.72
N LYS A 57 4.92 4.39 -0.75
CA LYS A 57 4.98 5.02 0.59
C LYS A 57 5.28 6.51 0.49
N ALA A 58 6.27 6.89 -0.30
CA ALA A 58 6.66 8.29 -0.48
C ALA A 58 5.54 9.13 -1.11
N TRP A 59 4.85 8.56 -2.11
CA TRP A 59 3.69 9.19 -2.74
C TRP A 59 2.53 9.35 -1.75
N GLY A 60 2.17 8.28 -1.04
CA GLY A 60 1.04 8.31 -0.12
C GLY A 60 1.29 9.22 1.09
N LYS A 61 2.53 9.33 1.58
CA LYS A 61 2.90 10.33 2.61
C LYS A 61 2.60 11.76 2.17
N LYS A 62 2.96 12.13 0.93
CA LYS A 62 2.64 13.45 0.36
C LYS A 62 1.14 13.63 0.20
N TYR A 63 0.44 12.61 -0.30
CA TYR A 63 -1.01 12.63 -0.48
C TYR A 63 -1.75 12.90 0.84
N LEU A 64 -1.38 12.18 1.91
CA LEU A 64 -1.95 12.35 3.26
C LEU A 64 -1.69 13.74 3.84
N GLN A 65 -0.47 14.27 3.64
CA GLN A 65 -0.13 15.63 4.07
C GLN A 65 -0.94 16.69 3.33
N THR A 66 -1.16 16.54 2.01
CA THR A 66 -1.90 17.55 1.23
C THR A 66 -3.41 17.46 1.45
N LYS A 67 -3.99 16.25 1.42
CA LYS A 67 -5.44 16.03 1.46
C LYS A 67 -6.02 16.07 2.86
N LEU A 68 -5.34 15.44 3.82
CA LEU A 68 -5.81 15.32 5.21
C LEU A 68 -5.10 16.29 6.16
N ARG A 69 -4.08 17.02 5.70
CA ARG A 69 -3.23 17.89 6.55
C ARG A 69 -2.69 17.13 7.77
N MET A 70 -2.41 15.85 7.60
CA MET A 70 -1.91 14.98 8.65
C MET A 70 -0.41 15.22 8.90
N TYR A 71 -0.01 15.03 10.15
CA TYR A 71 1.40 15.06 10.54
C TYR A 71 2.19 13.92 9.89
N ALA A 72 3.45 14.18 9.50
CA ALA A 72 4.29 13.23 8.76
C ALA A 72 4.35 11.83 9.39
N LYS A 73 4.52 11.76 10.72
CA LYS A 73 4.61 10.49 11.45
C LYS A 73 3.28 9.72 11.49
N MET A 74 2.15 10.43 11.51
CA MET A 74 0.83 9.79 11.41
C MET A 74 0.57 9.30 9.98
N ALA A 75 1.01 10.06 8.97
CA ALA A 75 0.92 9.65 7.59
C ALA A 75 1.72 8.36 7.33
N GLU A 76 2.97 8.28 7.80
CA GLU A 76 3.78 7.06 7.70
C GLU A 76 3.10 5.87 8.38
N ARG A 77 2.62 6.05 9.61
CA ARG A 77 1.94 4.97 10.33
C ARG A 77 0.66 4.48 9.64
N GLN A 78 -0.08 5.38 8.99
CA GLN A 78 -1.25 5.02 8.19
C GLN A 78 -0.85 4.26 6.92
N MET A 79 0.23 4.70 6.24
CA MET A 79 0.78 3.99 5.08
C MET A 79 1.25 2.59 5.45
N GLU A 80 1.95 2.45 6.58
CA GLU A 80 2.39 1.16 7.11
C GLU A 80 1.20 0.27 7.47
N MET A 81 0.13 0.82 8.06
CA MET A 81 -1.07 0.05 8.38
C MET A 81 -1.77 -0.45 7.11
N ILE A 82 -1.89 0.40 6.09
CA ILE A 82 -2.50 0.03 4.81
C ILE A 82 -1.62 -0.99 4.07
N GLY A 83 -0.30 -0.79 4.09
CA GLY A 83 0.66 -1.77 3.61
C GLY A 83 0.68 -3.08 4.42
N LEU A 84 0.15 -3.11 5.64
CA LEU A 84 0.05 -4.34 6.44
C LEU A 84 -1.30 -5.06 6.22
N MET A 85 -2.41 -4.32 6.09
CA MET A 85 -3.71 -4.91 5.77
C MET A 85 -3.81 -5.39 4.32
N TRP A 86 -3.25 -4.61 3.39
CA TRP A 86 -3.39 -4.81 1.95
C TRP A 86 -2.04 -4.85 1.24
N GLY A 87 -0.96 -5.10 1.99
CA GLY A 87 0.38 -5.30 1.44
C GLY A 87 0.42 -6.46 0.47
N LEU A 88 0.83 -6.17 -0.76
CA LEU A 88 1.17 -7.19 -1.75
C LEU A 88 2.43 -7.93 -1.31
N LYS A 89 2.56 -9.20 -1.72
CA LYS A 89 3.75 -9.99 -1.43
C LYS A 89 4.99 -9.35 -2.07
N PHE A 90 6.08 -9.28 -1.30
CA PHE A 90 7.37 -8.89 -1.83
C PHE A 90 7.98 -10.07 -2.60
N SER A 91 8.14 -9.91 -3.92
CA SER A 91 8.83 -10.91 -4.75
C SER A 91 10.33 -10.98 -4.46
N ASP A 92 10.93 -9.91 -3.96
CA ASP A 92 12.38 -9.79 -3.75
C ASP A 92 12.82 -10.17 -2.33
N LEU A 93 12.08 -11.03 -1.62
CA LEU A 93 12.57 -11.66 -0.40
C LEU A 93 13.66 -12.67 -0.74
N LYS A 94 14.84 -12.16 -1.12
CA LYS A 94 16.08 -12.93 -1.12
C LYS A 94 16.42 -13.20 0.34
N PHE A 95 15.92 -14.32 0.87
CA PHE A 95 16.57 -14.93 2.01
C PHE A 95 18.00 -15.24 1.56
N THR A 96 18.95 -14.41 1.97
CA THR A 96 20.34 -14.82 2.03
C THR A 96 20.38 -15.98 3.02
N GLN A 97 20.31 -17.20 2.49
CA GLN A 97 20.69 -18.38 3.24
C GLN A 97 22.16 -18.14 3.59
N ASN A 98 22.43 -17.70 4.81
CA ASN A 98 23.77 -17.71 5.36
C ASN A 98 24.19 -19.19 5.42
N GLU A 99 24.87 -19.66 4.38
CA GLU A 99 25.64 -20.90 4.39
C GLU A 99 26.73 -20.80 5.46
N GLN A 100 26.34 -21.07 6.69
CA GLN A 100 27.22 -21.33 7.82
C GLN A 100 27.22 -22.84 8.04
N ILE A 101 27.90 -23.59 7.17
CA ILE A 101 28.48 -24.87 7.56
C ILE A 101 29.93 -24.87 7.09
N LYS A 102 30.78 -24.23 7.90
CA LYS A 102 32.21 -24.52 7.89
C LYS A 102 32.38 -25.93 8.45
N THR A 103 32.73 -26.88 7.59
CA THR A 103 33.39 -28.13 8.00
C THR A 103 34.59 -28.33 7.10
N ASN A 104 35.77 -28.04 7.64
CA ASN A 104 37.06 -28.60 7.22
C ASN A 104 37.96 -28.58 8.45
#